data_AF-A0AAW8BDN0-F1
#
_entry.id   AF-A0AAW8BDN0-F1
#
_cell.length_a   1.000
_cell.length_b   1.000
_cell.length_c   1.000
_cell.angle_alpha   90.00
_cell.angle_beta   90.00
_cell.angle_gamma   90.00
#
_symmetry.space_group_name_H-M   'P 1'
#
loop_
_entity.id
_entity.type
_entity.pdbx_description
1 polymer ?
#
loop_
_entity_poly.entity_id
_entity_poly.type
_entity_poly.pdbx_seq_one_letter_code
_entity_poly.pdbx_strand_id
1 'polypeptide(L)'
;MITENEKIEISGELKNGFLSFFDFSLSLIEKLSEKNNNLKFAVVNMQISLELFLKFYFVMKDMPDRVFEIRNGKRKYKDFSEVLKSYFSVVRSGHFADKKHLITILESRNDIVHKGKFKTWDEDLSKYIISCVFFMQGIYRNEFGETLIESTYDPHKLSENLTWKAGSVEFANKIANENNENALECPFCYSRSLIRKEIFEFDDQGEVENYQCLTCLCEVDTQYDGAIIECCACNEKAYYVDRLNVQSNKTHFGACLNCGNQMDLRHCENCEKFYFHDVQEIEFEVNNNYFCSSECLTLSTD
;
A
#
# COMPACT_ATOMS: atom_id res chain seq x y z
N MET A 1 5.39 -34.94 -12.46
CA MET A 1 6.09 -33.68 -12.75
C MET A 1 5.38 -33.00 -13.90
N ILE A 2 5.20 -31.68 -13.83
CA ILE A 2 4.80 -30.89 -14.99
C ILE A 2 6.04 -30.62 -15.84
N THR A 3 5.90 -30.65 -17.16
CA THR A 3 6.98 -30.23 -18.06
C THR A 3 7.08 -28.69 -18.07
N GLU A 4 8.21 -28.15 -18.52
CA GLU A 4 8.40 -26.69 -18.58
C GLU A 4 7.37 -26.02 -19.51
N ASN A 5 7.06 -26.64 -20.65
CA ASN A 5 6.05 -26.14 -21.57
C ASN A 5 4.65 -26.10 -20.93
N GLU A 6 4.30 -27.15 -20.18
CA GLU A 6 3.03 -27.18 -19.43
C GLU A 6 3.00 -26.16 -18.31
N LYS A 7 4.14 -25.90 -17.64
CA LYS A 7 4.25 -24.86 -16.62
C LYS A 7 3.96 -23.49 -17.23
N ILE A 8 4.57 -23.17 -18.37
CA ILE A 8 4.36 -21.91 -19.09
C ILE A 8 2.88 -21.75 -19.47
N GLU A 9 2.28 -22.75 -20.11
CA GLU A 9 0.88 -22.71 -20.53
C GLU A 9 -0.08 -22.49 -19.33
N ILE A 10 0.05 -23.33 -18.29
CA ILE A 10 -0.78 -23.24 -17.09
C ILE A 10 -0.60 -21.90 -16.37
N SER A 11 0.65 -21.44 -16.20
CA SER A 11 0.92 -20.15 -15.56
C SER A 11 0.34 -18.98 -16.35
N GLY A 12 0.37 -19.05 -17.68
CA GLY A 12 -0.21 -18.02 -18.55
C GLY A 12 -1.73 -17.94 -18.43
N GLU A 13 -2.42 -19.08 -18.43
CA GLU A 13 -3.88 -19.13 -18.23
C GLU A 13 -4.28 -18.63 -16.84
N LEU A 14 -3.58 -19.09 -15.80
CA LEU A 14 -3.84 -18.65 -14.42
C LEU A 14 -3.58 -17.14 -14.26
N LYS A 15 -2.50 -16.63 -14.86
CA LYS A 15 -2.14 -15.21 -14.86
C LYS A 15 -3.21 -14.34 -15.51
N ASN A 16 -3.56 -14.66 -16.75
CA ASN A 16 -4.59 -13.94 -17.49
C ASN A 16 -5.94 -13.98 -16.75
N GLY A 17 -6.28 -15.14 -16.18
CA GLY A 17 -7.49 -15.31 -15.39
C GLY A 17 -7.51 -14.43 -14.14
N PHE A 18 -6.47 -14.52 -13.28
CA PHE A 18 -6.49 -13.78 -12.02
C PHE A 18 -6.47 -12.27 -12.25
N LEU A 19 -5.72 -11.77 -13.24
CA LEU A 19 -5.66 -10.35 -13.61
C LEU A 19 -7.04 -9.86 -14.05
N SER A 20 -7.70 -10.59 -14.96
CA SER A 20 -9.03 -10.20 -15.44
C SER A 20 -10.07 -10.13 -14.31
N PHE A 21 -10.07 -11.10 -13.39
CA PHE A 21 -10.95 -11.07 -12.22
C PHE A 21 -10.56 -9.98 -11.21
N PHE A 22 -9.27 -9.69 -11.07
CA PHE A 22 -8.74 -8.63 -10.21
C PHE A 22 -9.24 -7.26 -10.69
N ASP A 23 -9.00 -6.91 -11.95
CA ASP A 23 -9.38 -5.63 -12.56
C ASP A 23 -10.90 -5.40 -12.49
N PHE A 24 -11.67 -6.46 -12.76
CA PHE A 24 -13.11 -6.40 -12.67
C PHE A 24 -13.58 -6.19 -11.22
N SER A 25 -12.90 -6.83 -10.25
CA SER A 25 -13.20 -6.63 -8.83
C SER A 25 -12.85 -5.23 -8.36
N LEU A 26 -11.72 -4.66 -8.79
CA LEU A 26 -11.37 -3.26 -8.51
C LEU A 26 -12.41 -2.29 -9.06
N SER A 27 -12.85 -2.50 -10.31
CA SER A 27 -13.92 -1.71 -10.92
C SER A 27 -15.25 -1.76 -10.15
N LEU A 28 -15.54 -2.88 -9.48
CA LEU A 28 -16.70 -3.02 -8.59
C LEU A 28 -16.45 -2.33 -7.24
N ILE A 29 -15.24 -2.43 -6.71
CA ILE A 29 -14.79 -1.81 -5.46
C ILE A 29 -14.87 -0.28 -5.55
N GLU A 30 -14.42 0.32 -6.66
CA GLU A 30 -14.56 1.76 -6.93
C GLU A 30 -16.00 2.25 -6.75
N LYS A 31 -16.96 1.39 -7.11
CA LYS A 31 -18.39 1.69 -7.09
C LYS A 31 -19.07 1.10 -5.86
N LEU A 32 -18.36 0.61 -4.84
CA LEU A 32 -18.99 0.05 -3.64
C LEU A 32 -19.80 1.10 -2.89
N SER A 33 -21.02 0.72 -2.49
CA SER A 33 -21.86 1.50 -1.59
C SER A 33 -22.88 0.58 -0.94
N GLU A 34 -23.28 0.89 0.28
CA GLU A 34 -24.40 0.24 0.98
C GLU A 34 -25.70 0.23 0.15
N LYS A 35 -25.85 1.18 -0.78
CA LYS A 35 -27.04 1.35 -1.61
C LYS A 35 -27.06 0.48 -2.85
N ASN A 36 -25.95 -0.21 -3.18
CA ASN A 36 -25.89 -1.05 -4.37
C ASN A 36 -25.50 -2.49 -4.03
N ASN A 37 -25.74 -3.37 -5.00
CA ASN A 37 -25.47 -4.79 -4.86
C ASN A 37 -24.04 -5.17 -5.27
N ASN A 38 -23.10 -4.22 -5.37
CA ASN A 38 -21.78 -4.50 -5.91
C ASN A 38 -20.94 -5.37 -4.97
N LEU A 39 -21.17 -5.31 -3.65
CA LEU A 39 -20.36 -6.05 -2.68
C LEU A 39 -20.38 -7.57 -2.93
N LYS A 40 -21.55 -8.17 -3.18
CA LYS A 40 -21.61 -9.61 -3.47
C LYS A 40 -20.82 -9.98 -4.74
N PHE A 41 -20.86 -9.13 -5.76
CA PHE A 41 -20.14 -9.36 -7.01
C PHE A 41 -18.65 -9.15 -6.83
N ALA A 42 -18.24 -8.11 -6.10
CA ALA A 42 -16.85 -7.85 -5.75
C ALA A 42 -16.26 -9.02 -4.96
N VAL A 43 -16.99 -9.54 -3.96
CA VAL A 43 -16.57 -10.69 -3.15
C VAL A 43 -16.40 -11.95 -3.99
N VAL A 44 -17.37 -12.27 -4.87
CA VAL A 44 -17.29 -13.46 -5.74
C VAL A 44 -16.08 -13.37 -6.66
N ASN A 45 -15.90 -12.24 -7.35
CA ASN A 45 -14.80 -12.07 -8.30
C ASN A 45 -13.44 -11.97 -7.60
N MET A 46 -13.37 -11.31 -6.45
CA MET A 46 -12.15 -11.23 -5.65
C MET A 46 -11.72 -12.59 -5.14
N GLN A 47 -12.65 -13.44 -4.70
CA GLN A 47 -12.33 -14.81 -4.30
C GLN A 47 -11.79 -15.62 -5.47
N ILE A 48 -12.38 -15.51 -6.67
CA ILE A 48 -11.90 -16.20 -7.86
C ILE A 48 -10.50 -15.70 -8.23
N SER A 49 -10.27 -14.38 -8.21
CA SER A 49 -8.94 -13.79 -8.44
C SER A 49 -7.92 -14.35 -7.45
N LEU A 50 -8.21 -14.34 -6.14
CA LEU A 50 -7.36 -14.91 -5.11
C LEU A 50 -7.05 -16.40 -5.33
N GLU A 51 -8.05 -17.18 -5.74
CA GLU A 51 -7.87 -18.60 -6.04
C GLU A 51 -6.92 -18.82 -7.20
N LEU A 52 -7.09 -18.09 -8.29
CA LEU A 52 -6.23 -18.19 -9.46
C LEU A 52 -4.82 -17.65 -9.17
N PHE A 53 -4.71 -16.58 -8.39
CA PHE A 53 -3.45 -16.00 -7.93
C PHE A 53 -2.63 -16.98 -7.10
N LEU A 54 -3.22 -17.63 -6.09
CA LEU A 54 -2.49 -18.59 -5.26
C LEU A 54 -2.09 -19.86 -6.03
N LYS A 55 -2.90 -20.26 -7.02
CA LYS A 55 -2.52 -21.35 -7.94
C LYS A 55 -1.34 -20.93 -8.82
N PHE A 56 -1.38 -19.73 -9.39
CA PHE A 56 -0.28 -19.14 -10.15
C PHE A 56 1.00 -19.09 -9.30
N TYR A 57 0.90 -18.57 -8.07
CA TYR A 57 2.01 -18.50 -7.13
C TYR A 57 2.70 -19.85 -6.94
N PHE A 58 1.94 -20.91 -6.64
CA PHE A 58 2.52 -22.24 -6.42
C PHE A 58 3.11 -22.86 -7.68
N VAL A 59 2.49 -22.65 -8.84
CA VAL A 59 3.05 -23.12 -10.12
C VAL A 59 4.38 -22.42 -10.39
N MET A 60 4.46 -21.10 -10.19
CA MET A 60 5.67 -20.32 -10.40
C MET A 60 6.79 -20.64 -9.41
N LYS A 61 6.44 -20.99 -8.16
CA LYS A 61 7.40 -21.44 -7.13
C LYS A 61 7.79 -22.92 -7.22
N ASP A 62 7.50 -23.58 -8.34
CA ASP A 62 7.81 -25.01 -8.56
C ASP A 62 7.20 -25.96 -7.52
N MET A 63 6.01 -25.61 -7.01
CA MET A 63 5.22 -26.42 -6.08
C MET A 63 3.83 -26.82 -6.65
N PRO A 64 3.75 -27.39 -7.87
CA PRO A 64 2.47 -27.70 -8.52
C PRO A 64 1.66 -28.78 -7.78
N ASP A 65 2.30 -29.63 -6.98
CA ASP A 65 1.66 -30.63 -6.12
C ASP A 65 0.76 -29.99 -5.04
N ARG A 66 0.94 -28.71 -4.73
CA ARG A 66 0.06 -27.94 -3.84
C ARG A 66 -1.23 -27.49 -4.52
N VAL A 67 -1.25 -27.48 -5.85
CA VAL A 67 -2.39 -27.04 -6.68
C VAL A 67 -3.13 -28.21 -7.30
N PHE A 68 -2.38 -29.26 -7.68
CA PHE A 68 -2.89 -30.40 -8.40
C PHE A 68 -2.85 -31.67 -7.57
N GLU A 69 -3.84 -32.53 -7.78
CA GLU A 69 -3.79 -33.95 -7.44
C GLU A 69 -3.87 -34.77 -8.73
N ILE A 70 -3.19 -35.92 -8.77
CA ILE A 70 -3.30 -36.87 -9.87
C ILE A 70 -4.34 -37.90 -9.48
N ARG A 71 -5.49 -37.90 -10.18
CA ARG A 71 -6.53 -38.94 -10.04
C ARG A 71 -6.73 -39.61 -11.39
N ASN A 72 -6.54 -40.93 -11.43
CA ASN A 72 -6.68 -41.75 -12.65
C ASN A 72 -5.84 -41.24 -13.83
N GLY A 73 -4.60 -40.81 -13.57
CA GLY A 73 -3.70 -40.26 -14.60
C GLY A 73 -4.07 -38.86 -15.09
N LYS A 74 -5.16 -38.25 -14.60
CA LYS A 74 -5.57 -36.88 -14.93
C LYS A 74 -5.24 -35.94 -13.78
N ARG A 75 -4.77 -34.74 -14.12
CA ARG A 75 -4.59 -33.65 -13.16
C ARG A 75 -5.96 -33.07 -12.82
N LYS A 76 -6.21 -32.89 -11.53
CA LYS A 76 -7.38 -32.20 -11.02
C LYS A 76 -6.93 -31.11 -10.05
N TYR A 77 -7.53 -29.93 -10.15
CA TYR A 77 -7.31 -28.87 -9.18
C TYR A 77 -7.83 -29.30 -7.81
N LYS A 78 -7.02 -29.07 -6.78
CA LYS A 78 -7.46 -29.19 -5.39
C LYS A 78 -8.49 -28.13 -5.08
N ASP A 79 -9.29 -28.39 -4.05
CA ASP A 79 -10.21 -27.40 -3.50
C ASP A 79 -9.45 -26.15 -3.04
N PHE A 80 -10.01 -24.97 -3.26
CA PHE A 80 -9.34 -23.73 -2.92
C PHE A 80 -9.02 -23.62 -1.42
N SER A 81 -9.85 -24.19 -0.53
CA SER A 81 -9.56 -24.19 0.90
C SER A 81 -8.27 -24.95 1.22
N GLU A 82 -7.92 -25.99 0.45
CA GLU A 82 -6.67 -26.74 0.59
C GLU A 82 -5.48 -25.93 0.07
N VAL A 83 -5.65 -25.23 -1.05
CA VAL A 83 -4.62 -24.33 -1.62
C VAL A 83 -4.33 -23.18 -0.65
N LEU A 84 -5.36 -22.54 -0.11
CA LEU A 84 -5.23 -21.45 0.86
C LEU A 84 -4.54 -21.92 2.15
N LYS A 85 -4.94 -23.08 2.70
CA LYS A 85 -4.26 -23.69 3.86
C LYS A 85 -2.79 -23.98 3.56
N SER A 86 -2.49 -24.45 2.35
CA SER A 86 -1.13 -24.73 1.91
C SER A 86 -0.28 -23.47 1.89
N TYR A 87 -0.83 -22.32 1.45
CA TYR A 87 -0.10 -21.05 1.42
C TYR A 87 0.40 -20.64 2.82
N PHE A 88 -0.50 -20.61 3.79
CA PHE A 88 -0.16 -20.30 5.18
C PHE A 88 0.70 -21.36 5.88
N SER A 89 0.85 -22.56 5.31
CA SER A 89 1.78 -23.59 5.84
C SER A 89 3.23 -23.38 5.39
N VAL A 90 3.44 -22.70 4.26
CA VAL A 90 4.75 -22.50 3.65
C VAL A 90 5.35 -21.17 4.05
N VAL A 91 4.53 -20.11 4.01
CA VAL A 91 4.98 -18.74 4.28
C VAL A 91 4.94 -18.50 5.79
N ARG A 92 6.12 -18.38 6.41
CA ARG A 92 6.30 -18.33 7.87
C ARG A 92 6.27 -16.92 8.48
N SER A 93 6.40 -15.85 7.67
CA SER A 93 6.40 -14.45 8.13
C SER A 93 6.06 -13.51 6.97
N GLY A 94 5.55 -12.30 7.26
CA GLY A 94 5.33 -11.24 6.27
C GLY A 94 4.00 -11.34 5.51
N HIS A 95 2.91 -11.72 6.18
CA HIS A 95 1.60 -11.83 5.53
C HIS A 95 0.89 -10.49 5.49
N PHE A 96 0.81 -9.90 4.30
CA PHE A 96 -0.05 -8.74 4.05
C PHE A 96 -1.53 -9.01 4.42
N ALA A 97 -2.00 -10.27 4.45
CA ALA A 97 -3.36 -10.62 4.89
C ALA A 97 -3.42 -11.51 6.14
N ASP A 98 -4.48 -11.33 6.94
CA ASP A 98 -4.88 -12.32 7.94
C ASP A 98 -5.56 -13.52 7.24
N LYS A 99 -5.12 -14.74 7.59
CA LYS A 99 -5.72 -16.00 7.15
C LYS A 99 -7.23 -16.03 7.38
N LYS A 100 -7.71 -15.49 8.49
CA LYS A 100 -9.14 -15.42 8.82
C LYS A 100 -9.90 -14.58 7.79
N HIS A 101 -9.36 -13.44 7.36
CA HIS A 101 -10.00 -12.58 6.36
C HIS A 101 -10.19 -13.32 5.03
N LEU A 102 -9.14 -14.02 4.56
CA LEU A 102 -9.20 -14.78 3.31
C LEU A 102 -10.16 -15.98 3.39
N ILE A 103 -10.26 -16.63 4.54
CA ILE A 103 -11.25 -17.69 4.78
C ILE A 103 -12.67 -17.12 4.74
N THR A 104 -12.91 -15.98 5.38
CA THR A 104 -14.24 -15.33 5.37
C THR A 104 -14.69 -14.93 3.97
N ILE A 105 -13.77 -14.48 3.10
CA ILE A 105 -14.07 -14.21 1.68
C ILE A 105 -14.53 -15.49 0.97
N LEU A 106 -13.84 -16.62 1.20
CA LEU A 106 -14.21 -17.92 0.63
C LEU A 106 -15.59 -18.39 1.10
N GLU A 107 -15.85 -18.34 2.40
CA GLU A 107 -17.14 -18.73 2.98
C GLU A 107 -18.29 -17.85 2.45
N SER A 108 -18.05 -16.54 2.34
CA SER A 108 -19.02 -15.59 1.79
C SER A 108 -19.33 -15.88 0.33
N ARG A 109 -18.33 -16.20 -0.51
CA ARG A 109 -18.57 -16.63 -1.89
C ARG A 109 -19.44 -17.88 -1.95
N ASN A 110 -19.18 -18.88 -1.10
CA ASN A 110 -19.95 -20.12 -1.07
C ASN A 110 -21.40 -19.87 -0.65
N ASP A 111 -21.63 -18.98 0.31
CA ASP A 111 -22.99 -18.58 0.72
C ASP A 111 -23.75 -17.84 -0.39
N ILE A 112 -23.08 -16.94 -1.12
CA ILE A 112 -23.66 -16.24 -2.27
C ILE A 112 -24.02 -17.22 -3.39
N VAL A 113 -23.05 -18.03 -3.82
CA VAL A 113 -23.20 -18.89 -5.01
C VAL A 113 -24.10 -20.09 -4.75
N HIS A 114 -24.00 -20.73 -3.58
CA HIS A 114 -24.71 -21.99 -3.32
C HIS A 114 -26.00 -21.82 -2.50
N LYS A 115 -26.12 -20.75 -1.71
CA LYS A 115 -27.31 -20.53 -0.87
C LYS A 115 -28.15 -19.35 -1.36
N GLY A 116 -27.65 -18.53 -2.30
CA GLY A 116 -28.28 -17.27 -2.69
C GLY A 116 -28.38 -16.29 -1.52
N LYS A 117 -27.66 -16.53 -0.42
CA LYS A 117 -27.73 -15.75 0.80
C LYS A 117 -26.67 -14.68 0.75
N PHE A 118 -27.11 -13.42 0.77
CA PHE A 118 -26.22 -12.29 0.99
C PHE A 118 -26.91 -11.30 1.92
N LYS A 119 -26.24 -10.91 3.02
CA LYS A 119 -26.67 -9.75 3.81
C LYS A 119 -26.56 -8.52 2.91
N THR A 120 -27.51 -7.58 2.99
CA THR A 120 -27.54 -6.41 2.11
C THR A 120 -26.24 -5.60 2.12
N TRP A 121 -25.55 -5.54 3.27
CA TRP A 121 -24.22 -4.95 3.42
C TRP A 121 -23.48 -5.65 4.55
N ASP A 122 -22.17 -5.85 4.38
CA ASP A 122 -21.27 -6.42 5.38
C ASP A 122 -19.98 -5.59 5.37
N GLU A 123 -19.82 -4.72 6.38
CA GLU A 123 -18.73 -3.75 6.45
C GLU A 123 -17.37 -4.45 6.57
N ASP A 124 -17.26 -5.47 7.43
CA ASP A 124 -16.03 -6.23 7.62
C ASP A 124 -15.62 -6.92 6.32
N LEU A 125 -16.56 -7.59 5.65
CA LEU A 125 -16.30 -8.26 4.38
C LEU A 125 -15.82 -7.28 3.31
N SER A 126 -16.35 -6.06 3.29
CA SER A 126 -15.91 -5.02 2.35
C SER A 126 -14.46 -4.59 2.58
N LYS A 127 -14.01 -4.55 3.84
CA LYS A 127 -12.61 -4.28 4.20
C LYS A 127 -11.71 -5.47 3.94
N TYR A 128 -12.21 -6.70 4.10
CA TYR A 128 -11.46 -7.92 3.81
C TYR A 128 -11.12 -8.05 2.32
N ILE A 129 -12.04 -7.71 1.42
CA ILE A 129 -11.72 -7.73 -0.02
C ILE A 129 -10.69 -6.67 -0.41
N ILE A 130 -10.67 -5.51 0.27
CA ILE A 130 -9.62 -4.48 0.08
C ILE A 130 -8.28 -4.98 0.62
N SER A 131 -8.26 -5.60 1.80
CA SER A 131 -7.05 -6.25 2.32
C SER A 131 -6.55 -7.36 1.38
N CYS A 132 -7.47 -8.06 0.71
CA CYS A 132 -7.14 -9.08 -0.29
C CYS A 132 -6.48 -8.47 -1.54
N VAL A 133 -6.90 -7.27 -1.96
CA VAL A 133 -6.24 -6.51 -3.03
C VAL A 133 -4.78 -6.27 -2.68
N PHE A 134 -4.51 -5.65 -1.52
CA PHE A 134 -3.14 -5.33 -1.11
C PHE A 134 -2.32 -6.59 -0.85
N PHE A 135 -2.95 -7.66 -0.37
CA PHE A 135 -2.27 -8.95 -0.24
C PHE A 135 -1.78 -9.50 -1.58
N MET A 136 -2.64 -9.53 -2.60
CA MET A 136 -2.22 -10.02 -3.91
C MET A 136 -1.17 -9.09 -4.53
N GLN A 137 -1.36 -7.77 -4.43
CA GLN A 137 -0.40 -6.76 -4.90
C GLN A 137 0.98 -6.95 -4.26
N GLY A 138 1.06 -6.96 -2.93
CA GLY A 138 2.34 -7.06 -2.23
C GLY A 138 3.05 -8.37 -2.49
N ILE A 139 2.33 -9.49 -2.55
CA ILE A 139 2.94 -10.78 -2.89
C ILE A 139 3.38 -10.81 -4.37
N TYR A 140 2.58 -10.24 -5.28
CA TYR A 140 2.92 -10.22 -6.70
C TYR A 140 4.19 -9.43 -6.97
N ARG A 141 4.30 -8.26 -6.33
CA ARG A 141 5.48 -7.40 -6.36
C ARG A 141 6.70 -8.09 -5.75
N ASN A 142 6.59 -8.57 -4.52
CA ASN A 142 7.74 -9.12 -3.80
C ASN A 142 8.28 -10.43 -4.41
N GLU A 143 7.42 -11.25 -4.99
CA GLU A 143 7.79 -12.59 -5.43
C GLU A 143 8.10 -12.68 -6.93
N PHE A 144 7.61 -11.72 -7.73
CA PHE A 144 7.72 -11.72 -9.18
C PHE A 144 8.21 -10.40 -9.79
N GLY A 145 8.34 -9.32 -8.99
CA GLY A 145 8.76 -8.00 -9.48
C GLY A 145 7.73 -7.30 -10.36
N GLU A 146 6.49 -7.80 -10.39
CA GLU A 146 5.40 -7.27 -11.21
C GLU A 146 4.33 -6.57 -10.36
N THR A 147 3.54 -5.71 -11.00
CA THR A 147 2.57 -4.85 -10.31
C THR A 147 1.14 -5.12 -10.79
N LEU A 148 0.18 -5.10 -9.87
CA LEU A 148 -1.27 -5.14 -10.18
C LEU A 148 -1.90 -3.74 -10.16
N ILE A 149 -1.39 -2.85 -9.32
CA ILE A 149 -1.85 -1.47 -9.16
C ILE A 149 -0.63 -0.56 -9.26
N GLU A 150 -0.60 0.28 -10.29
CA GLU A 150 0.46 1.27 -10.48
C GLU A 150 0.25 2.49 -9.58
N SER A 151 1.36 3.13 -9.20
CA SER A 151 1.34 4.43 -8.55
C SER A 151 0.89 5.51 -9.55
N THR A 152 0.28 6.58 -9.04
CA THR A 152 -0.26 7.65 -9.88
C THR A 152 0.19 9.02 -9.40
N TYR A 153 0.48 9.94 -10.33
CA TYR A 153 0.81 11.33 -9.96
C TYR A 153 -0.41 12.04 -9.36
N ASP A 154 -1.57 11.89 -10.01
CA ASP A 154 -2.84 12.44 -9.52
C ASP A 154 -3.59 11.42 -8.66
N PRO A 155 -4.40 11.86 -7.68
CA PRO A 155 -5.20 10.97 -6.84
C PRO A 155 -6.10 10.04 -7.66
N HIS A 156 -5.91 8.73 -7.48
CA HIS A 156 -6.74 7.74 -8.14
C HIS A 156 -8.20 7.85 -7.68
N LYS A 157 -9.15 7.60 -8.60
CA LYS A 157 -10.60 7.68 -8.35
C LYS A 157 -11.09 6.77 -7.21
N LEU A 158 -10.38 5.67 -6.95
CA LEU A 158 -10.60 4.80 -5.78
C LEU A 158 -10.66 5.61 -4.47
N SER A 159 -9.87 6.68 -4.35
CA SER A 159 -9.83 7.52 -3.14
C SER A 159 -11.14 8.25 -2.83
N GLU A 160 -12.02 8.42 -3.81
CA GLU A 160 -13.36 8.98 -3.62
C GLU A 160 -14.32 8.00 -2.93
N ASN A 161 -14.00 6.70 -2.94
CA ASN A 161 -14.83 5.68 -2.33
C ASN A 161 -14.53 5.55 -0.83
N LEU A 162 -15.51 5.84 0.02
CA LEU A 162 -15.37 5.77 1.48
C LEU A 162 -15.04 4.36 2.00
N THR A 163 -15.54 3.32 1.34
CA THR A 163 -15.26 1.93 1.73
C THR A 163 -13.81 1.59 1.42
N TRP A 164 -13.33 1.97 0.23
CA TRP A 164 -11.91 1.88 -0.14
C TRP A 164 -11.03 2.59 0.88
N LYS A 165 -11.30 3.88 1.15
CA LYS A 165 -10.56 4.70 2.12
C LYS A 165 -10.51 4.08 3.51
N ALA A 166 -11.62 3.50 3.99
CA ALA A 166 -11.64 2.83 5.28
C ALA A 166 -10.76 1.56 5.29
N GLY A 167 -10.89 0.71 4.26
CA GLY A 167 -10.11 -0.53 4.15
C GLY A 167 -8.61 -0.28 3.93
N SER A 168 -8.24 0.72 3.14
CA SER A 168 -6.84 1.10 2.91
C SER A 168 -6.19 1.71 4.16
N VAL A 169 -6.92 2.52 4.92
CA VAL A 169 -6.45 3.05 6.22
C VAL A 169 -6.26 1.93 7.22
N GLU A 170 -7.20 0.99 7.32
CA GLU A 170 -7.05 -0.16 8.23
C GLU A 170 -5.82 -1.00 7.87
N PHE A 171 -5.64 -1.32 6.58
CA PHE A 171 -4.49 -2.07 6.10
C PHE A 171 -3.18 -1.32 6.35
N ALA A 172 -3.09 -0.04 6.00
CA ALA A 172 -1.89 0.79 6.17
C ALA A 172 -1.46 0.86 7.64
N ASN A 173 -2.41 1.10 8.56
CA ASN A 173 -2.12 1.13 9.99
C ASN A 173 -1.62 -0.23 10.49
N LYS A 174 -2.21 -1.34 10.02
CA LYS A 174 -1.77 -2.69 10.39
C LYS A 174 -0.30 -2.90 10.00
N ILE A 175 0.06 -2.68 8.73
CA ILE A 175 1.42 -2.98 8.25
C ILE A 175 2.47 -1.99 8.77
N ALA A 176 2.10 -0.73 9.01
CA ALA A 176 2.99 0.24 9.66
C ALA A 176 3.28 -0.20 11.11
N ASN A 177 2.26 -0.58 11.87
CA ASN A 177 2.42 -1.04 13.25
C ASN A 177 3.28 -2.31 13.35
N GLU A 178 3.15 -3.24 12.40
CA GLU A 178 4.00 -4.44 12.32
C GLU A 178 5.49 -4.10 12.11
N ASN A 179 5.79 -2.89 11.61
CA ASN A 179 7.14 -2.36 11.41
C ASN A 179 7.55 -1.30 12.45
N ASN A 180 6.80 -1.18 13.55
CA ASN A 180 6.99 -0.17 14.62
C ASN A 180 6.91 1.29 14.12
N GLU A 181 6.00 1.53 13.18
CA GLU A 181 5.73 2.85 12.60
C GLU A 181 4.24 3.19 12.68
N ASN A 182 3.93 4.47 12.46
CA ASN A 182 2.57 4.94 12.29
C ASN A 182 2.31 5.30 10.83
N ALA A 183 1.16 4.90 10.28
CA ALA A 183 0.71 5.47 9.02
C ALA A 183 0.46 6.97 9.19
N LEU A 184 0.99 7.75 8.24
CA LEU A 184 0.86 9.19 8.19
C LEU A 184 -0.37 9.59 7.38
N GLU A 185 -0.79 10.84 7.54
CA GLU A 185 -1.80 11.45 6.69
C GLU A 185 -1.24 11.80 5.32
N CYS A 186 -1.92 11.36 4.27
CA CYS A 186 -1.56 11.70 2.90
C CYS A 186 -1.94 13.15 2.57
N PRO A 187 -1.02 13.97 2.04
CA PRO A 187 -1.30 15.36 1.70
C PRO A 187 -2.31 15.53 0.55
N PHE A 188 -2.51 14.49 -0.28
CA PHE A 188 -3.38 14.57 -1.45
C PHE A 188 -4.84 14.20 -1.16
N CYS A 189 -5.08 13.21 -0.30
CA CYS A 189 -6.43 12.68 -0.03
C CYS A 189 -6.83 12.66 1.44
N TYR A 190 -5.98 13.21 2.33
CA TYR A 190 -6.23 13.35 3.76
C TYR A 190 -6.66 12.02 4.40
N SER A 191 -6.05 10.93 3.96
CA SER A 191 -6.27 9.60 4.52
C SER A 191 -5.02 9.20 5.29
N ARG A 192 -5.21 8.57 6.44
CA ARG A 192 -4.11 8.09 7.27
C ARG A 192 -3.59 6.74 6.76
N SER A 193 -3.12 6.75 5.53
CA SER A 193 -2.63 5.59 4.79
C SER A 193 -1.36 5.88 4.00
N LEU A 194 -0.64 6.94 4.35
CA LEU A 194 0.68 7.23 3.79
C LEU A 194 1.72 6.42 4.58
N ILE A 195 2.45 5.56 3.88
CA ILE A 195 3.44 4.66 4.46
C ILE A 195 4.73 4.69 3.65
N ARG A 196 5.82 4.28 4.26
CA ARG A 196 7.11 4.07 3.60
C ARG A 196 7.03 2.98 2.54
N LYS A 197 7.65 3.20 1.37
CA LYS A 197 7.70 2.20 0.28
C LYS A 197 8.47 0.95 0.69
N GLU A 198 9.43 1.05 1.61
CA GLU A 198 10.12 -0.11 2.17
C GLU A 198 9.18 -1.12 2.85
N ILE A 199 8.07 -0.65 3.41
CA ILE A 199 7.09 -1.51 4.11
C ILE A 199 6.22 -2.25 3.09
N PHE A 200 5.77 -1.52 2.08
CA PHE A 200 4.88 -2.00 1.03
C PHE A 200 5.04 -1.10 -0.17
N GLU A 201 5.23 -1.68 -1.35
CA GLU A 201 5.52 -0.98 -2.60
C GLU A 201 4.51 -1.41 -3.69
N PHE A 202 4.01 -0.44 -4.47
CA PHE A 202 3.16 -0.73 -5.63
C PHE A 202 4.00 -1.12 -6.86
N ASP A 203 4.95 -0.29 -7.26
CA ASP A 203 5.82 -0.47 -8.43
C ASP A 203 7.24 0.07 -8.18
N ASP A 204 8.13 -0.13 -9.15
CA ASP A 204 9.51 0.39 -9.15
C ASP A 204 9.59 1.85 -9.59
N GLN A 205 8.46 2.56 -9.71
CA GLN A 205 8.51 3.98 -10.02
C GLN A 205 8.99 4.72 -8.78
N GLY A 206 10.05 5.52 -8.91
CA GLY A 206 10.59 6.31 -7.81
C GLY A 206 11.54 5.54 -6.88
N GLU A 207 12.00 6.24 -5.85
CA GLU A 207 13.03 5.73 -4.94
C GLU A 207 12.40 4.96 -3.77
N VAL A 208 13.17 4.05 -3.18
CA VAL A 208 12.71 3.17 -2.09
C VAL A 208 12.43 3.96 -0.80
N GLU A 209 13.12 5.08 -0.58
CA GLU A 209 12.99 5.93 0.63
C GLU A 209 11.74 6.81 0.65
N ASN A 210 10.97 6.83 -0.44
CA ASN A 210 9.77 7.65 -0.55
C ASN A 210 8.56 7.05 0.18
N TYR A 211 7.50 7.84 0.29
CA TYR A 211 6.24 7.43 0.88
C TYR A 211 5.19 7.24 -0.20
N GLN A 212 4.29 6.28 -0.02
CA GLN A 212 3.15 6.07 -0.91
C GLN A 212 1.85 5.97 -0.13
N CYS A 213 0.77 6.50 -0.72
CA CYS A 213 -0.55 6.47 -0.12
C CYS A 213 -1.35 5.30 -0.64
N LEU A 214 -1.75 4.38 0.24
CA LEU A 214 -2.55 3.21 -0.17
C LEU A 214 -4.00 3.56 -0.55
N THR A 215 -4.47 4.76 -0.23
CA THR A 215 -5.83 5.21 -0.58
C THR A 215 -5.89 5.86 -1.96
N CYS A 216 -5.02 6.83 -2.24
CA CYS A 216 -5.04 7.55 -3.52
C CYS A 216 -3.99 7.09 -4.51
N LEU A 217 -3.13 6.14 -4.12
CA LEU A 217 -2.07 5.56 -4.94
C LEU A 217 -0.98 6.56 -5.36
N CYS A 218 -0.97 7.75 -4.76
CA CYS A 218 0.06 8.75 -5.00
C CYS A 218 1.32 8.48 -4.18
N GLU A 219 2.46 8.74 -4.82
CA GLU A 219 3.75 8.85 -4.16
C GLU A 219 3.97 10.27 -3.63
N VAL A 220 4.65 10.39 -2.50
CA VAL A 220 5.18 11.63 -1.95
C VAL A 220 6.70 11.52 -2.00
N ASP A 221 7.32 12.33 -2.87
CA ASP A 221 8.78 12.45 -2.92
C ASP A 221 9.27 13.16 -1.64
N THR A 222 10.19 12.49 -0.94
CA THR A 222 10.81 12.99 0.29
C THR A 222 12.32 13.12 0.18
N GLN A 223 12.88 12.84 -1.00
CA GLN A 223 14.31 12.82 -1.26
C GLN A 223 14.77 14.06 -2.03
N TYR A 224 14.08 14.42 -3.13
CA TYR A 224 14.50 15.53 -4.01
C TYR A 224 13.66 16.77 -3.79
N ASP A 225 12.35 16.67 -4.05
CA ASP A 225 11.45 17.83 -4.03
C ASP A 225 10.88 18.09 -2.62
N GLY A 226 10.85 17.06 -1.77
CA GLY A 226 10.38 17.13 -0.40
C GLY A 226 11.43 16.76 0.65
N ALA A 227 11.09 16.95 1.92
CA ALA A 227 11.81 16.35 3.03
C ALA A 227 10.83 16.00 4.16
N ILE A 228 11.10 14.93 4.91
CA ILE A 228 10.40 14.64 6.17
C ILE A 228 11.38 14.78 7.34
N ILE A 229 11.09 15.72 8.23
CA ILE A 229 11.84 15.98 9.45
C ILE A 229 11.01 15.67 10.71
N GLU A 230 11.66 15.69 11.87
CA GLU A 230 10.99 15.56 13.16
C GLU A 230 10.11 16.79 13.43
N CYS A 231 8.85 16.57 13.82
CA CYS A 231 7.92 17.64 14.14
C CYS A 231 8.16 18.16 15.56
N CYS A 232 8.34 19.47 15.73
CA CYS A 232 8.51 20.11 17.04
C CYS A 232 7.31 19.96 18.00
N ALA A 233 6.11 19.64 17.49
CA ALA A 233 4.89 19.56 18.29
C ALA A 233 4.63 18.14 18.83
N CYS A 234 4.87 17.10 18.01
CA CYS A 234 4.62 15.71 18.40
C CYS A 234 5.87 14.84 18.49
N ASN A 235 7.05 15.37 18.14
CA ASN A 235 8.35 14.67 18.11
C ASN A 235 8.38 13.42 17.22
N GLU A 236 7.46 13.33 16.26
CA GLU A 236 7.44 12.25 15.27
C GLU A 236 8.13 12.71 13.98
N LYS A 237 8.85 11.80 13.31
CA LYS A 237 9.42 12.03 11.96
C LYS A 237 8.31 12.04 10.92
N ALA A 238 7.55 13.14 10.89
CA ALA A 238 6.31 13.27 10.12
C ALA A 238 6.08 14.69 9.58
N TYR A 239 7.02 15.62 9.74
CA TYR A 239 6.87 16.97 9.23
C TYR A 239 7.34 17.07 7.78
N TYR A 240 6.40 17.20 6.85
CA TYR A 240 6.70 17.33 5.43
C TYR A 240 6.95 18.80 5.07
N VAL A 241 8.05 19.03 4.35
CA VAL A 241 8.40 20.33 3.78
C VAL A 241 8.65 20.18 2.28
N ASP A 242 8.11 21.10 1.50
CA ASP A 242 8.39 21.24 0.08
C ASP A 242 9.66 22.11 -0.09
N ARG A 243 10.72 21.52 -0.64
CA ARG A 243 12.01 22.20 -0.83
C ARG A 243 11.95 23.24 -1.92
N LEU A 244 11.06 23.09 -2.90
CA LEU A 244 10.93 23.97 -4.04
C LEU A 244 10.05 25.19 -3.74
N ASN A 245 9.17 25.07 -2.74
CA ASN A 245 8.21 26.13 -2.37
C ASN A 245 8.79 27.19 -1.42
N VAL A 246 9.86 27.86 -1.84
CA VAL A 246 10.51 28.96 -1.09
C VAL A 246 9.62 30.20 -1.05
N GLN A 247 9.36 30.72 0.15
CA GLN A 247 8.59 31.92 0.42
C GLN A 247 9.51 33.13 0.71
N SER A 248 8.90 34.28 1.02
CA SER A 248 9.62 35.46 1.51
C SER A 248 10.47 35.13 2.75
N ASN A 249 11.64 35.77 2.87
CA ASN A 249 12.62 35.52 3.93
C ASN A 249 13.20 34.09 3.95
N LYS A 250 13.26 33.43 2.78
CA LYS A 250 13.80 32.06 2.61
C LYS A 250 13.13 31.03 3.53
N THR A 251 11.86 31.25 3.83
CA THR A 251 11.05 30.29 4.59
C THR A 251 10.43 29.26 3.65
N HIS A 252 10.09 28.10 4.20
CA HIS A 252 9.43 27.01 3.49
C HIS A 252 8.17 26.64 4.27
N PHE A 253 7.05 26.53 3.56
CA PHE A 253 5.82 26.01 4.14
C PHE A 253 5.90 24.49 4.29
N GLY A 254 5.33 24.00 5.38
CA GLY A 254 5.18 22.57 5.62
C GLY A 254 4.05 22.27 6.58
N ALA A 255 3.79 20.98 6.75
CA ALA A 255 2.79 20.50 7.69
C ALA A 255 3.21 19.16 8.28
N CYS A 256 2.87 18.94 9.56
CA CYS A 256 3.00 17.64 10.17
C CYS A 256 1.90 16.70 9.68
N LEU A 257 2.29 15.67 8.93
CA LEU A 257 1.42 14.61 8.45
C LEU A 257 0.92 13.68 9.57
N ASN A 258 1.31 13.91 10.82
CA ASN A 258 0.82 13.17 11.99
C ASN A 258 -0.16 13.99 12.84
N CYS A 259 0.22 15.21 13.25
CA CYS A 259 -0.55 16.03 14.19
C CYS A 259 -1.17 17.30 13.58
N GLY A 260 -0.92 17.58 12.30
CA GLY A 260 -1.45 18.75 11.60
C GLY A 260 -0.78 20.08 11.96
N ASN A 261 0.28 20.08 12.78
CA ASN A 261 1.03 21.31 13.07
C ASN A 261 1.55 21.95 11.78
N GLN A 262 1.33 23.26 11.63
CA GLN A 262 1.78 24.06 10.49
C GLN A 262 2.64 25.20 11.01
N MET A 263 3.88 25.23 10.56
CA MET A 263 4.90 26.21 10.92
C MET A 263 5.86 26.44 9.75
N ASP A 264 6.40 27.64 9.69
CA ASP A 264 7.40 27.97 8.68
C ASP A 264 8.76 27.40 9.10
N LEU A 265 9.48 26.87 8.13
CA LEU A 265 10.83 26.35 8.30
C LEU A 265 11.81 27.26 7.57
N ARG A 266 13.05 27.29 8.04
CA ARG A 266 14.18 27.82 7.25
C ARG A 266 15.14 26.72 6.90
N HIS A 267 15.84 26.91 5.81
CA HIS A 267 16.90 26.03 5.34
C HIS A 267 18.27 26.61 5.75
N CYS A 268 19.10 25.83 6.43
CA CYS A 268 20.43 26.28 6.81
C CYS A 268 21.36 26.20 5.60
N GLU A 269 21.98 27.34 5.24
CA GLU A 269 22.84 27.43 4.05
C GLU A 269 24.07 26.50 4.10
N ASN A 270 24.59 26.20 5.30
CA ASN A 270 25.81 25.40 5.44
C ASN A 270 25.56 23.89 5.60
N CYS A 271 24.60 23.50 6.44
CA CYS A 271 24.35 22.08 6.74
C CYS A 271 23.12 21.49 6.03
N GLU A 272 22.45 22.29 5.21
CA GLU A 272 21.26 21.92 4.41
C GLU A 272 20.07 21.40 5.22
N LYS A 273 20.08 21.59 6.56
CA LYS A 273 18.99 21.16 7.43
C LYS A 273 17.86 22.17 7.44
N PHE A 274 16.63 21.67 7.39
CA PHE A 274 15.44 22.43 7.74
C PHE A 274 15.28 22.54 9.26
N TYR A 275 14.89 23.71 9.75
CA TYR A 275 14.67 23.98 11.17
C TYR A 275 13.52 24.96 11.42
N PHE A 276 12.87 24.83 12.58
CA PHE A 276 11.77 25.68 13.02
C PHE A 276 12.31 26.97 13.63
N HIS A 277 12.48 28.02 12.82
CA HIS A 277 13.13 29.26 13.25
C HIS A 277 12.41 29.96 14.43
N ASP A 278 11.08 29.84 14.51
CA ASP A 278 10.29 30.43 15.62
C ASP A 278 10.40 29.65 16.94
N VAL A 279 10.86 28.40 16.90
CA VAL A 279 11.05 27.55 18.09
C VAL A 279 12.52 27.55 18.52
N GLN A 280 13.42 27.82 17.59
CA GLN A 280 14.85 27.76 17.84
C GLN A 280 15.33 28.99 18.61
N GLU A 281 16.13 28.78 19.66
CA GLU A 281 16.62 29.87 20.52
C GLU A 281 17.62 30.80 19.82
N ILE A 282 18.36 30.28 18.84
CA ILE A 282 19.44 31.00 18.17
C ILE A 282 19.38 30.74 16.67
N GLU A 283 19.40 31.84 15.92
CA GLU A 283 19.53 31.88 14.47
C GLU A 283 20.50 33.01 14.09
N PHE A 284 21.31 32.77 13.06
CA PHE A 284 22.23 33.79 12.54
C PHE A 284 21.87 34.14 11.09
N GLU A 285 21.90 35.43 10.78
CA GLU A 285 21.69 35.96 9.43
C GLU A 285 22.93 36.70 8.95
N VAL A 286 23.46 36.33 7.79
CA VAL A 286 24.55 37.04 7.11
C VAL A 286 24.26 37.10 5.61
N ASN A 287 24.27 38.30 5.02
CA ASN A 287 24.04 38.52 3.58
C ASN A 287 22.75 37.85 3.06
N ASN A 288 21.65 37.91 3.83
CA ASN A 288 20.38 37.22 3.56
C ASN A 288 20.46 35.67 3.52
N ASN A 289 21.50 35.08 4.12
CA ASN A 289 21.60 33.64 4.36
C ASN A 289 21.39 33.35 5.84
N TYR A 290 20.72 32.24 6.14
CA TYR A 290 20.36 31.86 7.50
C TYR A 290 21.09 30.60 7.96
N PHE A 291 21.51 30.60 9.22
CA PHE A 291 22.30 29.52 9.81
C PHE A 291 21.70 29.07 11.14
N CYS A 292 21.54 27.74 11.29
CA CYS A 292 20.92 27.14 12.46
C CYS A 292 21.83 27.08 13.70
N SER A 293 23.10 27.46 13.59
CA SER A 293 24.05 27.45 14.70
C SER A 293 25.27 28.32 14.39
N SER A 294 26.02 28.68 15.43
CA SER A 294 27.28 29.40 15.27
C SER A 294 28.31 28.59 14.50
N GLU A 295 28.32 27.26 14.68
CA GLU A 295 29.20 26.34 13.93
C GLU A 295 28.91 26.40 12.43
N CYS A 296 27.63 26.39 12.06
CA CYS A 296 27.21 26.50 10.66
C CYS A 296 27.56 27.86 10.05
N LEU A 297 27.55 28.93 10.86
CA LEU A 297 28.01 30.24 10.42
C LEU A 297 29.52 30.25 10.17
N THR A 298 30.32 29.74 11.12
CA THR A 298 31.79 29.77 11.02
C THR A 298 32.33 28.93 9.86
N LEU A 299 31.70 27.79 9.56
CA LEU A 299 32.11 26.94 8.44
C LEU A 299 31.79 27.54 7.07
N SER A 300 30.85 28.49 6.99
CA SER A 300 30.47 29.17 5.75
C SER A 300 31.39 30.34 5.37
N THR A 301 32.26 30.75 6.30
CA THR A 301 33.19 31.89 6.12
C THR A 301 34.62 31.47 5.76
N ASP A 302 34.89 30.16 5.68
CA ASP A 302 36.12 29.56 5.17
C ASP A 302 35.98 29.15 3.69
#